data_AF-A0A5R2MZU7-F1
#
_entry.id   AF-A0A5R2MZU7-F1
#
_cell.length_a   1.000
_cell.length_b   1.000
_cell.length_c   1.000
_cell.angle_alpha   90.00
_cell.angle_beta   90.00
_cell.angle_gamma   90.00
#
_symmetry.space_group_name_H-M   'P 1'
#
loop_
_entity.id
_entity.type
_entity.pdbx_description
1 polymer ?
#
loop_
_entity_poly.entity_id
_entity_poly.type
_entity_poly.pdbx_seq_one_letter_code
_entity_poly.pdbx_strand_id
1 'polypeptide(L)' 'LIPEDNAKDLAEIPDNVKNGMEIIPVSRVGEVLRHALVRMPEPIEWVEPVNPPAATDSADDAGKSLAH' A
#
# COMPACT_ATOMS: atom_id res chain seq x y z
N LEU A 1 -12.01 3.39 10.58
CA LEU A 1 -11.88 4.13 9.31
C LEU A 1 -12.56 3.31 8.23
N ILE A 2 -13.44 3.92 7.44
CA ILE A 2 -14.18 3.23 6.37
C ILE A 2 -14.27 4.15 5.15
N PRO A 3 -14.22 3.64 3.91
CA PRO A 3 -14.48 4.45 2.73
C PRO A 3 -15.85 5.16 2.81
N GLU A 4 -15.94 6.39 2.31
CA GLU A 4 -17.15 7.21 2.35
C GLU A 4 -18.37 6.54 1.68
N ASP A 5 -18.14 5.83 0.59
CA ASP A 5 -19.15 5.08 -0.15
C ASP A 5 -19.74 3.90 0.65
N ASN A 6 -19.00 3.37 1.62
CA ASN A 6 -19.46 2.33 2.53
C ASN A 6 -20.21 2.87 3.75
N ALA A 7 -20.27 4.20 3.97
CA ALA A 7 -21.02 4.77 5.09
C ALA A 7 -22.53 4.45 5.01
N LYS A 8 -23.06 4.29 3.79
CA LYS A 8 -24.45 3.87 3.55
C LYS A 8 -24.72 2.43 4.00
N ASP A 9 -23.72 1.56 3.86
CA ASP A 9 -23.83 0.13 4.19
C ASP A 9 -23.89 -0.07 5.72
N LEU A 10 -23.44 0.92 6.50
CA LEU A 10 -23.52 0.89 7.97
C LEU A 10 -24.96 0.86 8.49
N ALA A 11 -25.93 1.31 7.70
CA ALA A 11 -27.35 1.24 8.05
C ALA A 11 -27.83 -0.22 8.19
N GLU A 12 -27.23 -1.15 7.46
CA GLU A 12 -27.60 -2.57 7.46
C GLU A 12 -26.94 -3.37 8.60
N ILE A 13 -25.90 -2.81 9.23
CA ILE A 13 -25.20 -3.43 10.36
C ILE A 13 -26.06 -3.30 11.63
N PRO A 14 -26.12 -4.30 12.51
CA PRO A 14 -26.85 -4.19 13.77
C PRO A 14 -26.19 -3.19 14.76
N ASP A 15 -27.00 -2.57 15.60
CA ASP A 15 -26.57 -1.47 16.47
C ASP A 15 -25.56 -1.88 17.55
N ASN A 16 -25.52 -3.16 17.94
CA ASN A 16 -24.53 -3.68 18.87
C ASN A 16 -23.09 -3.53 18.37
N VAL A 17 -22.87 -3.62 17.06
CA VAL A 17 -21.54 -3.43 16.44
C VAL A 17 -21.27 -1.94 16.22
N LYS A 18 -22.25 -1.19 15.71
CA LYS A 18 -22.13 0.26 15.50
C LYS A 18 -21.82 1.03 16.80
N ASN A 19 -22.50 0.70 17.89
CA ASN A 19 -22.34 1.41 19.15
C ASN A 19 -21.04 1.06 19.89
N GLY A 20 -20.39 -0.05 19.52
CA GLY A 20 -19.13 -0.49 20.11
C GLY A 20 -17.88 0.10 19.44
N MET A 21 -18.03 0.87 18.35
CA MET A 21 -16.91 1.30 17.52
C MET A 21 -17.06 2.75 17.06
N GLU A 22 -15.95 3.50 17.07
CA GLU A 22 -15.88 4.80 16.41
C GLU A 22 -15.58 4.61 14.92
N ILE A 23 -16.59 4.85 14.09
CA ILE A 23 -16.47 4.70 12.64
C ILE A 23 -16.27 6.08 12.00
N ILE A 24 -15.10 6.29 11.43
CA ILE A 24 -14.71 7.53 10.75
C ILE A 24 -14.71 7.28 9.24
N PRO A 25 -15.65 7.86 8.47
CA PRO A 25 -15.66 7.80 7.01
C PRO A 25 -14.51 8.63 6.42
N VAL A 26 -13.85 8.13 5.37
CA VAL A 26 -12.73 8.81 4.71
C VAL A 26 -12.86 8.74 3.18
N SER A 27 -12.44 9.81 2.51
CA SER A 27 -12.53 9.94 1.04
C SER A 27 -11.20 9.64 0.34
N ARG A 28 -10.07 9.81 1.03
CA ARG A 28 -8.72 9.72 0.47
C ARG A 28 -7.74 9.04 1.42
N VAL A 29 -6.73 8.38 0.86
CA VAL A 29 -5.69 7.68 1.64
C VAL A 29 -4.94 8.61 2.61
N GLY A 30 -4.76 9.89 2.26
CA GLY A 30 -4.09 10.84 3.15
C GLY A 30 -4.81 11.05 4.49
N GLU A 31 -6.14 10.89 4.53
CA GLU A 31 -6.92 10.95 5.77
C GLU A 31 -6.64 9.71 6.64
N VAL A 32 -6.57 8.54 6.01
CA VAL A 32 -6.21 7.28 6.70
C VAL A 32 -4.85 7.42 7.38
N LEU A 33 -3.85 7.94 6.67
CA LEU A 33 -2.49 8.09 7.21
C LEU A 33 -2.46 9.02 8.44
N ARG A 34 -3.27 10.08 8.46
CA ARG A 34 -3.37 10.98 9.62
C ARG A 34 -3.98 10.33 10.85
N HIS A 35 -4.98 9.48 10.66
CA HIS A 35 -5.67 8.82 11.77
C HIS A 35 -4.99 7.52 12.23
N ALA A 36 -4.30 6.81 11.32
CA ALA A 36 -3.72 5.50 11.59
C ALA A 36 -2.27 5.55 12.08
N LEU A 37 -1.50 6.57 11.69
CA LEU A 37 -0.08 6.64 12.05
C LEU A 37 0.13 7.41 13.35
N VAL A 38 0.92 6.84 14.26
CA VAL A 38 1.38 7.52 15.48
C VAL A 38 2.29 8.72 15.16
N ARG A 39 3.06 8.61 14.06
CA ARG A 39 3.91 9.69 13.53
C ARG A 39 3.90 9.67 12.01
N MET A 40 3.93 10.85 11.39
CA MET A 40 4.07 10.97 9.94
C MET A 40 5.49 10.60 9.48
N PRO A 41 5.64 9.96 8.32
CA PRO A 41 6.95 9.72 7.74
C PRO A 41 7.58 11.04 7.28
N GLU A 42 8.89 11.15 7.47
CA GLU A 42 9.68 12.25 6.90
C GLU A 42 10.21 11.83 5.53
N PRO A 43 10.18 12.74 4.53
CA PRO A 43 10.81 12.48 3.24
C PRO A 43 12.30 12.17 3.42
N ILE A 44 12.76 11.11 2.77
CA ILE A 44 14.20 10.81 2.70
C ILE A 44 14.77 11.37 1.40
N GLU A 45 15.96 11.96 1.47
CA GLU A 45 16.74 12.25 0.26
C GLU A 45 17.45 10.97 -0.17
N TRP A 46 16.98 10.38 -1.28
CA TRP A 46 17.67 9.25 -1.86
C TRP A 46 18.90 9.74 -2.62
N VAL A 47 20.10 9.43 -2.11
CA VAL A 47 21.37 9.66 -2.80
C VAL A 47 21.76 8.36 -3.51
N GLU A 48 21.95 8.44 -4.83
CA GLU A 48 22.41 7.29 -5.61
C GLU A 48 23.78 6.84 -5.09
N PRO A 49 23.94 5.56 -4.71
CA PRO A 49 25.22 5.06 -4.23
C PRO A 49 26.25 5.13 -5.37
N VAL A 50 27.38 5.77 -5.12
CA VAL A 50 28.49 5.98 -6.09
C VAL A 50 29.21 4.67 -6.49
N ASN A 51 28.79 3.52 -5.94
CA ASN A 51 29.32 2.23 -6.35
C ASN A 51 28.39 1.64 -7.43
N PRO A 52 28.87 1.40 -8.67
CA PRO A 52 28.06 0.74 -9.67
C PRO A 52 27.59 -0.62 -9.12
N PRO A 53 26.33 -1.03 -9.38
CA PRO A 53 25.92 -2.39 -9.06
C PRO A 53 26.90 -3.34 -9.74
N ALA A 54 27.47 -4.27 -8.98
CA ALA A 54 28.26 -5.36 -9.55
C ALA A 54 27.43 -5.95 -10.68
N ALA A 55 27.98 -5.89 -11.89
CA ALA A 55 27.35 -6.43 -13.08
C ALA A 55 26.91 -7.87 -12.76
N THR A 56 25.62 -8.13 -12.83
CA THR A 56 25.13 -9.50 -12.90
C THR A 56 25.68 -10.08 -14.19
N ASP A 57 26.64 -10.98 -14.07
CA ASP A 57 27.28 -11.70 -15.17
C ASP A 57 26.21 -12.22 -16.15
N SER A 58 26.18 -11.61 -17.33
CA SER A 58 25.61 -12.22 -18.52
C SER A 58 26.67 -13.10 -19.16
N ALA A 59 26.63 -14.39 -18.88
CA ALA A 59 27.19 -15.51 -19.66
C ALA A 59 26.85 -16.81 -18.89
N ASP A 60 26.30 -17.89 -19.44
CA ASP A 60 26.19 -18.33 -20.82
C ASP A 60 25.24 -19.57 -20.88
N ASP A 61 24.87 -19.93 -22.12
CA ASP A 61 24.60 -21.29 -22.60
C ASP A 61 23.14 -21.78 -22.87
N ALA A 62 22.78 -21.62 -24.16
CA ALA A 62 22.34 -22.70 -25.05
C ALA A 62 21.07 -23.53 -24.73
N GLY A 63 19.90 -22.88 -24.89
CA GLY A 63 18.60 -23.55 -25.05
C GLY A 63 18.14 -23.65 -26.50
N LYS A 64 18.81 -24.50 -27.29
CA LYS A 64 18.36 -25.20 -28.52
C LYS A 64 17.08 -24.74 -29.22
N SER A 65 17.23 -24.42 -30.50
CA SER A 65 16.23 -24.56 -31.57
C SER A 65 15.36 -25.82 -31.42
N LEU A 66 14.04 -25.65 -31.31
CA LEU A 66 13.07 -26.66 -31.73
C LEU A 66 11.92 -25.99 -32.48
N ALA A 67 11.56 -26.65 -33.58
CA ALA A 67 10.68 -26.21 -34.65
C ALA A 67 9.21 -26.04 -34.24
N HIS A 68 8.50 -25.18 -34.98
CA HIS A 68 7.14 -25.44 -35.44
C HIS A 68 6.90 -24.75 -36.79
#